data_AF-A0A7K8PY41-F1
#
_entry.id   AF-A0A7K8PY41-F1
#
_cell.length_a   1.000
_cell.length_b   1.000
_cell.length_c   1.000
_cell.angle_alpha   90.00
_cell.angle_beta   90.00
_cell.angle_gamma   90.00
#
_symmetry.space_group_name_H-M   'P 1'
#
loop_
_entity.id
_entity.type
_entity.pdbx_description
1 polymer ?
#
loop_
_entity_poly.entity_id
_entity_poly.type
_entity_poly.pdbx_seq_one_letter_code
_entity_poly.pdbx_strand_id
1 'polypeptide(L)'
;MVIVEVSLLSGFILAPRSRMLLERRTIVKKIEVKADVVYIYLEKLNDESQTFILQLEQVIQMKNLKPASIKVYDYYQPGVLQIPSYSGAGN
;
A
#
# COMPACT_ATOMS: atom_id res chain seq x y z
N MET A 1 -9.50 -11.91 -7.10
CA MET A 1 -8.15 -11.44 -6.73
C MET A 1 -8.25 -9.97 -6.54
N VAL A 2 -7.81 -9.46 -5.39
CA VAL A 2 -7.88 -8.03 -5.08
C VAL A 2 -6.48 -7.45 -5.14
N ILE A 3 -6.36 -6.26 -5.70
CA ILE A 3 -5.11 -5.51 -5.73
C ILE A 3 -5.28 -4.27 -4.87
N VAL A 4 -4.35 -4.10 -3.94
CA VAL A 4 -4.16 -2.85 -3.20
C VAL A 4 -2.96 -2.14 -3.79
N GLU A 5 -3.20 -0.96 -4.35
CA GLU A 5 -2.18 -0.06 -4.87
C GLU A 5 -1.97 1.07 -3.86
N VAL A 6 -0.77 1.16 -3.30
CA VAL A 6 -0.40 2.18 -2.33
C VAL A 6 0.67 3.07 -2.96
N SER A 7 0.32 4.30 -3.32
CA SER A 7 1.31 5.32 -3.67
C SER A 7 2.01 5.78 -2.39
N LEU A 8 3.33 5.86 -2.42
CA LEU A 8 4.14 6.33 -1.30
C LEU A 8 4.24 7.86 -1.31
N LEU A 9 4.42 8.44 -0.13
CA LEU A 9 4.74 9.86 -0.01
C LEU A 9 6.12 10.12 -0.62
N SER A 10 6.28 11.26 -1.31
CA SER A 10 7.58 11.63 -1.87
C SER A 10 8.66 11.71 -0.78
N GLY A 11 9.81 11.08 -1.03
CA GLY A 11 10.91 10.99 -0.06
C GLY A 11 10.77 9.85 0.95
N PHE A 12 9.78 8.97 0.79
CA PHE A 12 9.62 7.74 1.58
C PHE A 12 9.82 6.49 0.73
N ILE A 13 10.32 5.43 1.36
CA ILE A 13 10.39 4.08 0.80
C ILE A 13 9.68 3.08 1.72
N LEU A 14 9.31 1.92 1.18
CA LEU A 14 8.79 0.82 2.00
C LEU A 14 9.92 0.24 2.86
N ALA A 15 9.72 0.20 4.18
CA ALA A 15 10.67 -0.41 5.09
C ALA A 15 10.83 -1.91 4.77
N PRO A 16 12.06 -2.48 4.73
CA PRO A 16 12.27 -3.90 4.45
C PRO A 16 11.46 -4.83 5.38
N ARG A 17 11.32 -4.44 6.65
CA ARG A 17 10.53 -5.18 7.65
C ARG A 17 9.05 -5.28 7.28
N SER A 18 8.47 -4.25 6.67
CA SER A 18 7.07 -4.27 6.27
C SER A 18 6.79 -5.26 5.16
N ARG A 19 7.69 -5.36 4.19
CA ARG A 19 7.58 -6.38 3.15
C ARG A 19 7.53 -7.78 3.76
N MET A 20 8.44 -8.08 4.68
CA MET A 20 8.47 -9.38 5.37
C MET A 20 7.18 -9.64 6.18
N LEU A 21 6.62 -8.64 6.85
CA LEU A 21 5.38 -8.80 7.63
C LEU A 21 4.18 -9.08 6.73
N LEU A 22 4.10 -8.41 5.58
CA LEU A 22 3.05 -8.63 4.60
C LEU A 22 3.17 -10.02 3.95
N GLU A 23 4.37 -10.46 3.60
CA GLU A 23 4.61 -11.80 3.01
C GLU A 23 4.24 -12.95 3.96
N ARG A 24 4.20 -12.70 5.28
CA ARG A 24 3.73 -13.69 6.28
C ARG A 24 2.21 -13.84 6.34
N ARG A 25 1.44 -12.93 5.75
CA ARG A 25 -0.02 -13.02 5.69
C ARG A 25 -0.39 -14.04 4.63
N THR A 26 -1.13 -15.09 5.00
CA THR A 26 -1.53 -16.19 4.10
C THR A 26 -2.33 -15.73 2.88
N ILE A 27 -3.09 -14.64 3.02
CA ILE A 27 -3.89 -14.05 1.95
C ILE A 27 -3.06 -13.26 0.91
N VAL A 28 -1.83 -12.86 1.25
CA VAL A 28 -0.95 -12.11 0.36
C VAL A 28 -0.25 -13.07 -0.59
N LYS A 29 -0.60 -13.00 -1.87
CA LYS A 29 0.04 -13.79 -2.93
C LYS A 29 1.37 -13.22 -3.38
N LYS A 30 1.45 -11.89 -3.47
CA LYS A 30 2.62 -11.21 -4.03
C LYS A 30 2.69 -9.77 -3.54
N ILE A 31 3.91 -9.27 -3.45
CA ILE A 31 4.21 -7.85 -3.26
C ILE A 31 5.16 -7.39 -4.37
N GLU A 32 4.72 -6.40 -5.14
CA GLU A 32 5.56 -5.70 -6.12
C GLU A 32 5.78 -4.27 -5.65
N VAL A 33 7.02 -3.79 -5.76
CA VAL A 33 7.35 -2.38 -5.54
C VAL A 33 7.86 -1.84 -6.87
N LYS A 34 7.18 -0.84 -7.42
CA LYS A 34 7.55 -0.18 -8.67
C LYS A 34 7.64 1.32 -8.42
N ALA A 35 8.85 1.87 -8.54
CA ALA A 35 9.14 3.26 -8.19
C ALA A 35 8.61 3.61 -6.78
N ASP A 36 7.63 4.50 -6.69
CA ASP A 36 6.96 4.98 -5.49
C ASP A 36 5.60 4.31 -5.25
N VAL A 37 5.32 3.15 -5.86
CA VAL A 37 4.06 2.43 -5.71
C VAL A 37 4.30 1.01 -5.21
N VAL A 38 3.56 0.63 -4.17
CA VAL A 38 3.52 -0.74 -3.63
C VAL A 38 2.21 -1.39 -4.08
N TYR A 39 2.32 -2.52 -4.76
CA TYR A 39 1.21 -3.37 -5.14
C TYR A 39 1.16 -4.60 -4.24
N ILE A 40 0.02 -4.81 -3.60
CA ILE A 40 -0.26 -5.98 -2.76
C ILE A 40 -1.35 -6.80 -3.44
N TYR A 41 -1.00 -8.02 -3.86
CA TYR A 41 -1.90 -8.95 -4.51
C TYR A 41 -2.50 -9.87 -3.45
N LEU A 42 -3.81 -9.75 -3.25
CA LEU A 42 -4.58 -10.54 -2.29
C LEU A 42 -5.38 -11.61 -3.03
N GLU A 43 -5.43 -12.83 -2.49
CA GLU A 43 -6.13 -13.95 -3.13
C GLU A 43 -7.64 -13.70 -3.30
N LYS A 44 -8.39 -13.85 -2.20
CA LYS A 44 -9.83 -13.64 -2.15
C LYS A 44 -10.14 -13.03 -0.79
N LEU A 45 -10.81 -11.89 -0.79
CA LEU A 45 -11.39 -11.33 0.42
C LEU A 45 -12.71 -12.07 0.72
N ASN A 46 -12.94 -12.35 1.99
CA ASN A 46 -14.23 -12.76 2.53
C ASN A 46 -14.88 -11.55 3.23
N ASP A 47 -16.00 -11.76 3.91
CA ASP A 47 -16.71 -10.69 4.65
C ASP A 47 -15.95 -10.26 5.94
N GLU A 48 -14.78 -10.85 6.22
CA GLU A 48 -13.96 -10.49 7.37
C GLU A 48 -12.98 -9.37 7.00
N SER A 49 -12.97 -8.33 7.84
CA SER A 49 -12.03 -7.22 7.71
C SER A 49 -10.57 -7.69 7.76
N GLN A 50 -9.79 -7.31 6.75
CA GLN A 50 -8.36 -7.56 6.69
C GLN A 50 -7.58 -6.28 7.02
N THR A 51 -6.68 -6.37 8.00
CA THR A 51 -5.81 -5.24 8.38
C THR A 51 -4.36 -5.54 8.04
N PHE A 52 -3.71 -4.59 7.39
CA PHE A 52 -2.29 -4.66 7.03
C PHE A 52 -1.57 -3.41 7.56
N ILE A 53 -0.30 -3.59 7.92
CA ILE A 53 0.55 -2.49 8.41
C ILE A 53 1.71 -2.32 7.44
N LEU A 54 1.84 -1.11 6.91
CA LEU A 54 2.95 -0.67 6.10
C LEU A 54 3.71 0.41 6.87
N GLN A 55 4.98 0.14 7.13
CA GLN A 55 5.94 1.07 7.70
C GLN A 55 6.76 1.65 6.55
N LEU A 56 6.86 2.97 6.54
CA LEU A 56 7.62 3.73 5.56
C LEU A 56 8.81 4.37 6.24
N GLU A 57 9.95 4.38 5.56
CA GLU A 57 11.17 5.03 6.00
C GLU A 57 11.38 6.30 5.18
N GLN A 58 11.57 7.42 5.86
CA GLN A 58 11.89 8.68 5.20
C GLN A 58 13.37 8.69 4.81
N VAL A 59 13.65 8.75 3.52
CA VAL A 59 15.01 8.81 2.96
C VAL A 59 15.39 10.22 2.52
N ILE A 60 14.40 11.05 2.18
CA ILE A 60 14.60 12.45 1.78
C ILE A 60 13.64 13.33 2.57
N GLN A 61 14.17 14.37 3.21
CA GLN A 61 13.35 15.37 3.87
C GLN A 61 12.69 16.29 2.85
N MET A 62 11.36 16.27 2.82
CA MET A 62 10.53 17.07 1.92
C MET A 62 9.72 18.06 2.76
N LYS A 63 9.80 19.35 2.42
CA LYS A 63 8.87 20.36 2.93
C LYS A 63 7.66 20.37 1.99
N ASN A 64 6.45 20.18 2.52
CA ASN A 64 5.17 20.05 1.79
C ASN A 64 4.95 18.69 1.11
N LEU A 65 4.80 17.64 1.92
CA LEU A 65 4.34 16.34 1.43
C LEU A 65 2.94 16.46 0.81
N LYS A 66 2.84 16.15 -0.48
CA LYS A 66 1.53 16.00 -1.13
C LYS A 66 0.86 14.71 -0.62
N PRO A 67 -0.47 14.69 -0.50
CA PRO A 67 -1.18 13.47 -0.16
C PRO A 67 -0.90 12.36 -1.18
N ALA A 68 -0.80 11.13 -0.70
CA ALA A 68 -0.66 9.94 -1.54
C ALA A 68 -1.95 9.12 -1.55
N SER A 69 -2.15 8.30 -2.59
CA SER A 69 -3.41 7.57 -2.81
C SER A 69 -3.32 6.09 -2.43
N ILE A 70 -4.45 5.55 -2.01
CA ILE A 70 -4.66 4.10 -1.86
C ILE A 70 -5.84 3.72 -2.76
N LYS A 71 -5.64 2.73 -3.63
CA LYS A 71 -6.70 2.18 -4.46
C LYS A 71 -6.86 0.70 -4.15
N VAL A 72 -8.10 0.25 -4.10
CA VAL A 72 -8.45 -1.16 -3.92
C VAL A 72 -9.38 -1.55 -5.06
N TYR A 73 -9.04 -2.60 -5.79
CA TYR A 73 -9.84 -3.03 -6.93
C TYR A 73 -9.77 -4.54 -7.14
N ASP A 74 -10.84 -5.12 -7.68
CA ASP A 74 -10.85 -6.50 -8.13
C ASP A 74 -10.13 -6.59 -9.50
N TYR A 75 -9.18 -7.51 -9.61
CA TYR A 75 -8.38 -7.70 -10.81
C TYR A 75 -9.22 -8.06 -12.06
N TYR A 76 -10.34 -8.76 -11.87
CA TYR A 76 -11.21 -9.22 -12.96
C TYR A 76 -12.43 -8.33 -13.17
N GLN A 77 -12.70 -7.40 -12.26
CA GLN A 77 -13.83 -6.46 -12.36
C GLN A 77 -13.31 -5.04 -12.14
N PRO A 78 -13.01 -4.28 -13.20
CA PRO A 78 -12.32 -2.99 -13.11
C PRO A 78 -13.15 -1.84 -12.50
N GLY A 79 -14.17 -2.12 -11.69
CA GLY A 79 -14.79 -1.14 -10.81
C GLY A 79 -13.79 -0.76 -9.71
N VAL A 80 -13.19 0.43 -9.81
CA VAL A 80 -12.16 0.89 -8.87
C VAL A 80 -12.83 1.54 -7.65
N LEU A 81 -12.55 1.02 -6.45
CA LEU A 81 -12.80 1.76 -5.21
C LEU A 81 -11.56 2.63 -4.93
N GLN A 82 -11.73 3.94 -5.11
CA GLN A 82 -10.71 4.92 -4.70
C GLN A 82 -10.99 5.33 -3.26
N ILE A 83 -10.01 5.12 -2.39
CA ILE A 83 -10.05 5.59 -1.01
C ILE A 83 -9.45 7.01 -0.99
N PRO A 84 -9.98 7.95 -0.19
CA PRO A 84 -9.38 9.28 -0.02
C PRO A 84 -7.90 9.21 0.34
N SER A 85 -7.15 10.20 -0.13
CA SER A 85 -5.69 10.29 0.04
C SER A 85 -5.25 10.40 1.50
N TYR A 86 -4.05 9.93 1.82
CA TYR A 86 -3.45 10.04 3.15
C TYR A 86 -2.26 11.01 3.16
N SER A 87 -1.97 11.60 4.31
CA SER A 87 -0.83 12.49 4.54
C SER A 87 0.05 12.00 5.69
N GLY A 88 1.33 12.39 5.70
CA GLY A 88 2.22 12.14 6.82
C GLY A 88 1.99 13.13 7.96
N ALA A 89 2.03 12.65 9.20
CA ALA A 89 2.14 13.54 10.36
C ALA A 89 3.58 14.07 10.42
N GLY A 90 3.76 15.36 10.15
CA GLY A 90 5.05 16.03 10.35
C GLY A 90 5.32 16.19 11.85
N ASN A 91 6.55 15.91 12.27
CA ASN A 91 7.09 16.44 13.52
C ASN A 91 7.58 17.88 13.29
#